data_AF-A0A5Y3W8W2-F1
#
_entry.id   AF-A0A5Y3W8W2-F1
#
_cell.length_a   1.000
_cell.length_b   1.000
_cell.length_c   1.000
_cell.angle_alpha   90.00
_cell.angle_beta   90.00
_cell.angle_gamma   90.00
#
_symmetry.space_group_name_H-M   'P 1'
#
loop_
_entity.id
_entity.type
_entity.pdbx_description
1 polymer ?
#
loop_
_entity_poly.entity_id
_entity_poly.type
_entity_poly.pdbx_seq_one_letter_code
_entity_poly.pdbx_strand_id
1 'polypeptide(L)'
;MKFAYFKLDAVVTDKYLSAYSADVKPARERILCRLQTLLGAVGFKVTDGSFKVGIEGVYFDKAPDNSWKTENTDLLVGGKSLFLAVPDVGCVGGSFLQEEIKETEEKLKAYLSFENWIFNKLGIRGATGAFWRDSSLWLMEFSRNRDVILFQVSLREGEIRGKVPDECIRIKHSEYVALLEE
;
A
#
# COMPACT_ATOMS: atom_id res chain seq x y z
N MET A 1 -14.52 -18.77 7.66
CA MET A 1 -13.41 -18.22 8.47
C MET A 1 -14.02 -17.35 9.56
N LYS A 2 -13.59 -17.46 10.83
CA LYS A 2 -14.10 -16.59 11.91
C LYS A 2 -13.16 -15.39 12.08
N PHE A 3 -13.72 -14.25 12.49
CA PHE A 3 -12.97 -13.01 12.64
C PHE A 3 -13.20 -12.37 14.01
N ALA A 4 -12.20 -11.63 14.47
CA ALA A 4 -12.32 -10.61 15.50
C ALA A 4 -12.20 -9.22 14.86
N TYR A 5 -12.84 -8.23 15.48
CA TYR A 5 -12.90 -6.88 14.98
C TYR A 5 -12.33 -5.92 16.02
N PHE A 6 -11.53 -4.97 15.56
CA PHE A 6 -10.92 -3.95 16.40
C PHE A 6 -11.03 -2.59 15.74
N LYS A 7 -10.88 -1.54 16.54
CA LYS A 7 -10.71 -0.17 16.05
C LYS A 7 -9.60 0.55 16.81
N LEU A 8 -9.01 1.55 16.16
CA LEU A 8 -8.34 2.65 16.84
C LEU A 8 -9.37 3.76 16.98
N ASP A 9 -9.52 4.35 18.17
CA ASP A 9 -10.41 5.50 18.32
C ASP A 9 -9.94 6.71 17.48
N ALA A 10 -10.74 7.77 17.46
CA ALA A 10 -10.45 8.94 16.65
C ALA A 10 -9.16 9.66 17.06
N VAL A 11 -8.82 9.67 18.35
CA VAL A 11 -7.62 10.35 18.86
C VAL A 11 -6.36 9.58 18.44
N VAL A 12 -6.39 8.26 18.57
CA VAL A 12 -5.27 7.39 18.15
C VAL A 12 -5.14 7.37 16.63
N THR A 13 -6.27 7.35 15.91
CA THR A 13 -6.28 7.42 14.44
C THR A 13 -5.64 8.71 13.95
N ASP A 14 -6.03 9.86 14.50
CA ASP A 14 -5.47 11.17 14.15
C ASP A 14 -3.97 11.25 14.45
N LYS A 15 -3.53 10.75 15.62
CA LYS A 15 -2.09 10.66 15.98
C LYS A 15 -1.29 9.95 14.88
N TYR A 16 -1.76 8.81 14.38
CA TYR A 16 -1.05 8.04 13.35
C TYR A 16 -1.12 8.69 11.97
N LEU A 17 -2.28 9.22 11.58
CA LEU A 17 -2.44 9.92 10.31
C LEU A 17 -1.58 11.18 10.26
N SER A 18 -1.54 11.96 11.33
CA SER A 18 -0.73 13.17 11.45
C SER A 18 0.76 12.85 11.37
N ALA A 19 1.22 11.83 12.11
CA ALA A 19 2.62 11.40 12.05
C ALA A 19 3.02 10.90 10.65
N TYR A 20 2.15 10.12 9.98
CA TYR A 20 2.41 9.66 8.63
C TYR A 20 2.44 10.82 7.61
N SER A 21 1.51 11.75 7.75
CA SER A 21 1.38 12.90 6.84
C SER A 21 2.50 13.92 7.00
N ALA A 22 3.10 14.02 8.19
CA ALA A 22 4.23 14.90 8.45
C ALA A 22 5.54 14.37 7.84
N ASP A 23 5.84 13.09 8.06
CA ASP A 23 7.20 12.58 7.80
C ASP A 23 7.28 11.63 6.60
N VAL A 24 6.31 10.73 6.46
CA VAL A 24 6.43 9.59 5.54
C VAL A 24 5.82 9.90 4.17
N LYS A 25 4.58 10.39 4.17
CA LYS A 25 3.85 10.73 2.94
C LYS A 25 4.61 11.72 2.06
N PRO A 26 5.13 12.85 2.58
CA PRO A 26 5.80 13.83 1.73
C PRO A 26 7.12 13.31 1.14
N ALA A 27 7.87 12.51 1.90
CA ALA A 27 9.10 11.90 1.43
C ALA A 27 8.82 10.87 0.32
N ARG A 28 7.79 10.02 0.52
CA ARG A 28 7.33 9.05 -0.47
C ARG A 28 6.87 9.72 -1.77
N GLU A 29 6.03 10.75 -1.65
CA GLU A 29 5.53 11.52 -2.80
C GLU A 29 6.68 12.18 -3.56
N ARG A 30 7.67 12.77 -2.86
CA ARG A 30 8.84 13.37 -3.49
C ARG A 30 9.64 12.36 -4.31
N ILE A 31 9.84 11.15 -3.80
CA ILE A 31 10.55 10.08 -4.49
C ILE A 31 9.80 9.68 -5.77
N LEU A 32 8.48 9.45 -5.67
CA LEU A 32 7.65 9.08 -6.80
C LEU A 32 7.54 10.21 -7.84
N CYS A 33 7.33 11.45 -7.43
CA CYS A 33 7.26 12.61 -8.34
C CYS A 33 8.58 12.84 -9.09
N ARG A 34 9.73 12.61 -8.44
CA ARG A 34 11.03 12.66 -9.11
C ARG A 34 11.13 11.60 -10.20
N LEU A 35 10.79 10.35 -9.88
CA LEU A 35 10.79 9.28 -10.87
C LEU A 35 9.77 9.56 -11.99
N GLN A 36 8.60 10.08 -11.65
CA GLN A 36 7.56 10.43 -12.61
C GLN A 36 8.06 11.46 -13.64
N THR A 37 8.73 12.49 -13.15
CA THR A 37 9.33 13.54 -14.00
C THR A 37 10.45 12.97 -14.86
N LEU A 38 11.33 12.15 -14.28
CA LEU A 38 12.45 11.52 -14.98
C LEU A 38 11.98 10.64 -16.15
N LEU A 39 10.93 9.85 -15.93
CA LEU A 39 10.43 8.90 -16.91
C LEU A 39 9.42 9.51 -17.89
N GLY A 40 8.91 10.72 -17.63
CA GLY A 40 7.78 11.28 -18.38
C GLY A 40 6.46 10.51 -18.13
N ALA A 41 6.33 9.91 -16.95
CA ALA A 41 5.17 9.11 -16.57
C ALA A 41 4.01 9.97 -16.04
N VAL A 42 2.81 9.42 -16.02
CA VAL A 42 1.63 10.02 -15.35
C VAL A 42 1.26 9.30 -14.05
N GLY A 43 1.85 8.14 -13.79
CA GLY A 43 1.64 7.41 -12.56
C GLY A 43 2.37 6.07 -12.55
N PHE A 44 2.18 5.32 -11.46
CA PHE A 44 2.84 4.04 -11.23
C PHE A 44 1.86 3.01 -10.71
N LYS A 45 2.03 1.76 -11.14
CA LYS A 45 1.43 0.60 -10.48
C LYS A 45 2.39 0.14 -9.39
N VAL A 46 2.11 0.51 -8.15
CA VAL A 46 2.99 0.21 -7.00
C VAL A 46 2.37 -0.87 -6.14
N THR A 47 3.16 -1.84 -5.73
CA THR A 47 2.83 -2.79 -4.66
C THR A 47 3.69 -2.50 -3.44
N ASP A 48 3.06 -2.27 -2.30
CA ASP A 48 3.74 -2.22 -1.00
C ASP A 48 3.35 -3.47 -0.22
N GLY A 49 4.30 -4.38 -0.05
CA GLY A 49 4.22 -5.48 0.89
C GLY A 49 5.18 -5.28 2.06
N SER A 50 4.95 -6.04 3.12
CA SER A 50 5.69 -5.96 4.40
C SER A 50 7.22 -6.06 4.26
N PHE A 51 7.72 -6.63 3.16
CA PHE A 51 9.16 -6.75 2.87
C PHE A 51 9.54 -6.38 1.42
N LYS A 52 8.59 -5.92 0.61
CA LYS A 52 8.82 -5.65 -0.81
C LYS A 52 7.98 -4.46 -1.25
N VAL A 53 8.65 -3.36 -1.58
CA VAL A 53 8.04 -2.29 -2.39
C VAL A 53 8.46 -2.55 -3.83
N GLY A 54 7.49 -2.60 -4.74
CA GLY A 54 7.71 -2.84 -6.16
C GLY A 54 6.92 -1.88 -7.04
N ILE A 55 7.54 -1.39 -8.10
CA ILE A 55 6.88 -0.67 -9.18
C ILE A 55 6.69 -1.68 -10.31
N GLU A 56 5.50 -2.26 -10.35
CA GLU A 56 5.16 -3.33 -11.31
C GLU A 56 4.94 -2.79 -12.72
N GLY A 57 4.73 -1.48 -12.86
CA GLY A 57 4.65 -0.84 -14.15
C GLY A 57 4.46 0.66 -14.04
N VAL A 58 4.63 1.32 -15.18
CA VAL A 58 4.62 2.78 -15.32
C VAL A 58 3.48 3.15 -16.26
N TYR A 59 2.68 4.14 -15.87
CA TYR A 59 1.57 4.64 -16.68
C TYR A 59 2.00 5.85 -17.50
N PHE A 60 1.61 5.87 -18.78
CA PHE A 60 1.83 6.98 -19.71
C PHE A 60 0.52 7.45 -20.34
N ASP A 61 0.42 8.74 -20.67
CA ASP A 61 -0.71 9.33 -21.40
C ASP A 61 -0.61 9.16 -22.93
N LYS A 62 0.55 8.68 -23.40
CA LYS A 62 0.87 8.41 -24.80
C LYS A 62 1.68 7.11 -24.88
N ALA A 63 1.75 6.53 -26.08
CA ALA A 63 2.57 5.35 -26.31
C ALA A 63 4.04 5.67 -25.95
N PRO A 64 4.66 4.89 -25.05
CA PRO A 64 6.06 5.09 -24.68
C PRO A 64 6.99 4.66 -25.83
N ASP A 65 8.25 5.07 -25.75
CA ASP A 65 9.25 4.72 -26.77
C ASP A 65 9.65 3.23 -26.76
N ASN A 66 10.54 2.85 -27.68
CA ASN A 66 10.97 1.46 -27.88
C ASN A 66 11.78 0.88 -26.70
N SER A 67 12.10 1.68 -25.68
CA SER A 67 12.74 1.21 -24.44
C SER A 67 11.74 0.58 -23.47
N TRP A 68 10.46 0.55 -23.84
CA TRP A 68 9.35 0.06 -23.02
C TRP A 68 8.60 -1.06 -23.73
N LYS A 69 8.17 -2.05 -22.94
CA LYS A 69 7.19 -3.06 -23.33
C LYS A 69 5.84 -2.65 -22.77
N THR A 70 4.89 -2.38 -23.65
CA THR A 70 3.52 -2.05 -23.27
C THR A 70 2.73 -3.31 -22.92
N GLU A 71 1.95 -3.21 -21.86
CA GLU A 71 0.96 -4.19 -21.46
C GLU A 71 -0.44 -3.62 -21.77
N ASN A 72 -1.37 -4.49 -22.18
CA ASN A 72 -2.76 -4.08 -22.33
C ASN A 72 -3.33 -3.72 -20.94
N THR A 73 -3.96 -2.56 -20.84
CA THR A 73 -4.64 -2.13 -19.61
C THR A 73 -5.99 -1.50 -19.94
N ASP A 74 -6.97 -1.77 -19.07
CA ASP A 74 -8.29 -1.16 -19.12
C ASP A 74 -8.37 0.13 -18.25
N LEU A 75 -7.23 0.65 -17.79
CA LEU A 75 -7.21 1.81 -16.90
C LEU A 75 -7.57 3.10 -17.67
N LEU A 76 -8.80 3.57 -17.42
CA LEU A 76 -9.34 4.81 -17.95
C LEU A 76 -9.28 5.92 -16.89
N VAL A 77 -8.54 6.99 -17.17
CA VAL A 77 -8.52 8.20 -16.33
C VAL A 77 -9.06 9.37 -17.14
N GLY A 78 -10.14 9.99 -16.67
CA GLY A 78 -10.79 11.11 -17.38
C GLY A 78 -11.30 10.73 -18.78
N GLY A 79 -11.70 9.47 -18.99
CA GLY A 79 -12.16 8.95 -20.28
C GLY A 79 -11.04 8.66 -21.29
N LYS A 80 -9.76 8.77 -20.90
CA LYS A 80 -8.61 8.41 -21.73
C LYS A 80 -7.96 7.14 -21.20
N SER A 81 -7.61 6.23 -22.11
CA SER A 81 -6.84 5.04 -21.77
C SER A 81 -5.39 5.41 -21.56
N LEU A 82 -4.81 4.97 -20.44
CA LEU A 82 -3.39 5.07 -20.20
C LEU A 82 -2.67 3.85 -20.78
N PHE A 83 -1.38 4.00 -21.08
CA PHE A 83 -0.50 2.90 -21.45
C PHE A 83 0.21 2.42 -20.18
N LEU A 84 0.02 1.16 -19.81
CA LEU A 84 0.86 0.52 -18.80
C LEU A 84 2.09 -0.06 -19.53
N ALA A 85 3.28 0.21 -19.00
CA ALA A 85 4.49 -0.36 -19.56
C ALA A 85 5.53 -0.73 -18.50
N VAL A 86 6.38 -1.67 -18.87
CA VAL A 86 7.56 -2.09 -18.12
C VAL A 86 8.81 -1.85 -18.97
N PRO A 87 9.98 -1.63 -18.37
CA PRO A 87 11.20 -1.45 -19.15
C PRO A 87 11.53 -2.67 -20.02
N ASP A 88 11.90 -2.45 -21.27
CA ASP A 88 12.40 -3.51 -22.13
C ASP A 88 13.88 -3.79 -21.86
N VAL A 89 14.13 -4.69 -20.90
CA VAL A 89 15.49 -5.15 -20.54
C VAL A 89 16.26 -5.84 -21.68
N GLY A 90 15.61 -6.12 -22.83
CA GLY A 90 16.27 -6.59 -24.03
C GLY A 90 17.10 -5.52 -24.74
N CYS A 91 16.88 -4.24 -24.42
CA CYS A 91 17.63 -3.10 -24.97
C CYS A 91 18.37 -2.32 -23.87
N VAL A 92 19.38 -1.54 -24.29
CA VAL A 92 20.21 -0.74 -23.37
C VAL A 92 19.37 0.32 -22.64
N GLY A 93 18.47 0.99 -23.37
CA GLY A 93 17.57 2.00 -22.80
C GLY A 93 16.67 1.43 -21.71
N GLY A 94 16.00 0.30 -21.98
CA GLY A 94 15.15 -0.37 -21.00
C GLY A 94 15.91 -0.93 -19.80
N SER A 95 17.15 -1.40 -20.00
CA SER A 95 18.01 -1.82 -18.87
C SER A 95 18.32 -0.66 -17.92
N PHE A 96 18.67 0.51 -18.46
CA PHE A 96 18.90 1.71 -17.66
C PHE A 96 17.64 2.14 -16.89
N LEU A 97 16.49 2.16 -17.55
CA LEU A 97 15.20 2.49 -16.91
C LEU A 97 14.86 1.52 -15.78
N GLN A 98 15.17 0.22 -15.95
CA GLN A 98 14.97 -0.78 -14.92
C GLN A 98 15.87 -0.57 -13.69
N GLU A 99 17.08 -0.06 -13.86
CA GLU A 99 17.99 0.30 -12.76
C GLU A 99 17.45 1.50 -11.98
N GLU A 100 17.02 2.56 -12.66
CA GLU A 100 16.39 3.74 -12.05
C GLU A 100 15.14 3.37 -11.23
N ILE A 101 14.32 2.47 -11.75
CA ILE A 101 13.15 1.94 -11.02
C ILE A 101 13.59 1.17 -9.77
N LYS A 102 14.56 0.26 -9.88
CA LYS A 102 15.05 -0.52 -8.73
C LYS A 102 15.66 0.35 -7.63
N GLU A 103 16.45 1.34 -8.01
CA GLU A 103 16.97 2.30 -7.03
C GLU A 103 15.86 3.05 -6.32
N THR A 104 14.80 3.39 -7.05
CA THR A 104 13.63 4.06 -6.49
C THR A 104 12.86 3.13 -5.55
N GLU A 105 12.64 1.87 -5.92
CA GLU A 105 12.05 0.85 -5.05
C GLU A 105 12.81 0.71 -3.73
N GLU A 106 14.15 0.68 -3.77
CA GLU A 106 14.98 0.64 -2.56
C GLU A 106 14.79 1.87 -1.68
N LYS A 107 14.75 3.08 -2.28
CA LYS A 107 14.47 4.31 -1.54
C LYS A 107 13.08 4.29 -0.88
N LEU A 108 12.08 3.70 -1.55
CA LEU A 108 10.72 3.60 -1.05
C LEU A 108 10.56 2.63 0.14
N LYS A 109 11.47 1.67 0.34
CA LYS A 109 11.41 0.77 1.52
C LYS A 109 11.49 1.51 2.85
N ALA A 110 12.10 2.69 2.88
CA ALA A 110 12.13 3.56 4.05
C ALA A 110 10.81 4.31 4.29
N TYR A 111 9.95 4.41 3.26
CA TYR A 111 8.73 5.23 3.25
C TYR A 111 7.54 4.43 2.72
N LEU A 112 7.07 3.48 3.54
CA LEU A 112 6.01 2.54 3.20
C LEU A 112 4.66 3.23 2.95
N SER A 113 3.72 2.51 2.33
CA SER A 113 2.30 2.88 2.34
C SER A 113 1.78 3.04 3.77
N PHE A 114 0.71 3.82 3.95
CA PHE A 114 0.14 4.05 5.27
C PHE A 114 -0.20 2.75 6.01
N GLU A 115 -0.83 1.80 5.32
CA GLU A 115 -1.20 0.49 5.89
C GLU A 115 0.02 -0.28 6.41
N ASN A 116 1.07 -0.44 5.59
CA ASN A 116 2.26 -1.16 6.03
C ASN A 116 3.03 -0.40 7.11
N TRP A 117 3.05 0.94 7.03
CA TRP A 117 3.67 1.77 8.04
C TRP A 117 2.98 1.63 9.40
N ILE A 118 1.64 1.72 9.45
CA ILE A 118 0.90 1.60 10.70
C ILE A 118 0.95 0.17 11.25
N PHE A 119 0.89 -0.85 10.38
CA PHE A 119 1.10 -2.24 10.81
C PHE A 119 2.47 -2.43 11.47
N ASN A 120 3.54 -1.89 10.87
CA ASN A 120 4.86 -1.93 11.48
C ASN A 120 4.92 -1.18 12.82
N LYS A 121 4.25 -0.02 12.94
CA LYS A 121 4.17 0.75 14.19
C LYS A 121 3.43 0.00 15.30
N LEU A 122 2.38 -0.73 14.95
CA LEU A 122 1.55 -1.49 15.89
C LEU A 122 2.10 -2.90 16.15
N GLY A 123 3.14 -3.33 15.44
CA GLY A 123 3.66 -4.71 15.51
C GLY A 123 2.71 -5.76 14.91
N ILE A 124 1.81 -5.33 14.01
CA ILE A 124 0.88 -6.17 13.27
C ILE A 124 1.58 -6.77 12.04
N ARG A 125 1.26 -8.02 11.71
CA ARG A 125 1.65 -8.63 10.42
C ARG A 125 0.44 -8.60 9.46
N GLY A 126 0.50 -7.71 8.47
CA GLY A 126 -0.53 -7.57 7.42
C GLY A 126 -0.41 -8.60 6.29
N ALA A 127 -1.41 -8.61 5.39
CA ALA A 127 -1.67 -9.58 4.30
C ALA A 127 -0.50 -9.93 3.36
N THR A 128 0.56 -9.14 3.39
CA THR A 128 1.73 -9.29 2.53
C THR A 128 2.97 -9.90 3.20
N GLY A 129 2.88 -10.32 4.47
CA GLY A 129 3.99 -10.98 5.17
C GLY A 129 4.14 -12.46 4.78
N ALA A 130 5.35 -12.90 4.39
CA ALA A 130 5.63 -14.26 3.91
C ALA A 130 5.44 -15.41 4.95
N PHE A 131 4.96 -15.12 6.16
CA PHE A 131 4.87 -16.08 7.27
C PHE A 131 3.46 -16.12 7.89
N TRP A 132 2.47 -16.44 7.06
CA TRP A 132 1.08 -16.65 7.48
C TRP A 132 0.92 -17.77 8.49
N ARG A 133 1.79 -18.79 8.49
CA ARG A 133 1.54 -20.03 9.24
C ARG A 133 1.44 -19.84 10.76
N ASP A 134 2.11 -18.84 11.31
CA ASP A 134 2.20 -18.65 12.78
C ASP A 134 1.49 -17.37 13.28
N SER A 135 0.78 -16.65 12.42
CA SER A 135 0.12 -15.39 12.79
C SER A 135 -1.29 -15.23 12.20
N SER A 136 -2.13 -14.48 12.90
CA SER A 136 -3.43 -14.06 12.39
C SER A 136 -3.25 -12.97 11.32
N LEU A 137 -4.06 -13.04 10.27
CA LEU A 137 -4.18 -12.02 9.24
C LEU A 137 -4.97 -10.83 9.74
N TRP A 138 -4.39 -9.65 9.56
CA TRP A 138 -5.03 -8.36 9.80
C TRP A 138 -5.30 -7.68 8.46
N LEU A 139 -6.52 -7.18 8.31
CA LEU A 139 -6.95 -6.31 7.22
C LEU A 139 -7.35 -4.96 7.83
N MET A 140 -6.93 -3.87 7.20
CA MET A 140 -7.20 -2.51 7.64
C MET A 140 -8.20 -1.83 6.72
N GLU A 141 -9.17 -1.14 7.31
CA GLU A 141 -10.07 -0.25 6.58
C GLU A 141 -10.25 1.06 7.35
N PHE A 142 -10.66 2.11 6.65
CA PHE A 142 -11.12 3.33 7.30
C PHE A 142 -12.63 3.25 7.51
N SER A 143 -13.14 3.83 8.60
CA SER A 143 -14.55 4.17 8.70
C SER A 143 -14.97 5.04 7.51
N ARG A 144 -16.25 5.10 7.23
CA ARG A 144 -16.78 5.94 6.13
C ARG A 144 -16.41 7.43 6.28
N ASN A 145 -16.42 7.95 7.51
CA ASN A 145 -15.96 9.32 7.80
C ASN A 145 -14.43 9.47 7.89
N ARG A 146 -13.68 8.36 7.80
CA ARG A 146 -12.22 8.28 7.88
C ARG A 146 -11.60 8.79 9.17
N ASP A 147 -12.41 8.88 10.23
CA ASP A 147 -12.01 9.30 11.57
C ASP A 147 -11.50 8.13 12.42
N VAL A 148 -11.82 6.89 12.05
CA VAL A 148 -11.49 5.67 12.79
C VAL A 148 -10.85 4.66 11.85
N ILE A 149 -9.75 4.04 12.29
CA ILE A 149 -9.17 2.88 11.61
C ILE A 149 -9.79 1.61 12.19
N LEU A 150 -10.28 0.75 11.30
CA LEU A 150 -10.90 -0.52 11.61
C LEU A 150 -9.97 -1.66 11.22
N PHE A 151 -9.97 -2.73 12.01
CA PHE A 151 -9.25 -3.95 11.71
C PHE A 151 -10.15 -5.18 11.75
N GLN A 152 -10.06 -5.99 10.70
CA GLN A 152 -10.60 -7.35 10.68
C GLN A 152 -9.45 -8.35 10.84
N VAL A 153 -9.57 -9.24 11.83
CA VAL A 153 -8.49 -10.16 12.21
C VAL A 153 -8.95 -11.61 12.10
N SER A 154 -8.26 -12.42 11.32
CA SER A 154 -8.59 -13.85 11.17
C SER A 154 -8.33 -14.62 12.46
N LEU A 155 -9.27 -15.47 12.88
CA LEU A 155 -9.09 -16.38 14.01
C LEU A 155 -8.55 -17.73 13.53
N ARG A 156 -7.47 -18.20 14.16
CA ARG A 156 -6.93 -19.56 13.98
C ARG A 156 -7.29 -20.37 15.22
N GLU A 157 -7.99 -21.48 15.03
CA GLU A 157 -8.47 -22.32 16.15
C GLU A 157 -9.35 -21.56 17.16
N GLY A 158 -10.00 -20.48 16.72
CA GLY A 158 -10.84 -19.62 17.57
C GLY A 158 -10.10 -18.47 18.26
N GLU A 159 -8.77 -18.41 18.14
CA GLU A 159 -7.94 -17.41 18.80
C GLU A 159 -7.18 -16.53 17.81
N ILE A 160 -6.72 -15.37 18.30
CA ILE A 160 -5.81 -14.50 17.56
C ILE A 160 -4.39 -15.00 17.84
N ARG A 161 -3.65 -15.34 16.79
CA ARG A 161 -2.23 -15.73 16.89
C ARG A 161 -1.37 -14.48 16.71
N GLY A 162 -0.62 -14.12 17.75
CA GLY A 162 0.26 -12.94 17.79
C GLY A 162 -0.19 -11.90 18.82
N LYS A 163 0.54 -10.79 18.91
CA LYS A 163 0.20 -9.68 19.81
C LYS A 163 -0.96 -8.87 19.22
N VAL A 164 -1.97 -8.59 20.04
CA VAL A 164 -2.96 -7.54 19.78
C VAL A 164 -2.38 -6.23 20.30
N PRO A 165 -2.31 -5.15 19.51
CA PRO A 165 -1.77 -3.88 19.97
C PRO A 165 -2.62 -3.31 21.10
N ASP A 166 -1.96 -2.70 22.09
CA ASP A 166 -2.62 -2.22 23.31
C ASP A 166 -3.57 -1.03 23.03
N GLU A 167 -3.33 -0.29 21.96
CA GLU A 167 -4.18 0.81 21.50
C GLU A 167 -5.43 0.33 20.71
N CYS A 168 -5.53 -0.96 20.38
CA CYS A 168 -6.68 -1.52 19.67
C CYS A 168 -7.83 -1.84 20.62
N ILE A 169 -9.00 -1.26 20.35
CA ILE A 169 -10.23 -1.51 21.09
C ILE A 169 -11.02 -2.61 20.37
N ARG A 170 -11.33 -3.71 21.07
CA ARG A 170 -12.15 -4.79 20.50
C ARG A 170 -13.60 -4.32 20.36
N ILE A 171 -14.19 -4.58 19.20
CA ILE A 171 -15.58 -4.22 18.88
C ILE A 171 -16.39 -5.43 18.41
N LYS A 172 -17.72 -5.28 18.39
CA LYS A 172 -18.62 -6.29 17.83
C LYS A 172 -18.63 -6.20 16.29
N HIS A 173 -18.96 -7.31 15.64
CA HIS A 173 -19.16 -7.31 14.18
C HIS A 173 -20.19 -6.27 13.72
N SER A 174 -21.31 -6.15 14.44
CA SER A 174 -22.35 -5.17 14.13
C SER A 174 -21.86 -3.73 14.16
N GLU A 175 -20.95 -3.41 15.10
CA GLU A 175 -20.34 -2.08 15.19
C GLU A 175 -19.33 -1.85 14.05
N TYR A 176 -18.54 -2.86 13.71
CA TYR A 176 -17.62 -2.80 12.57
C TYR A 176 -18.37 -2.50 11.26
N VAL A 177 -19.48 -3.20 11.01
CA VAL A 177 -20.32 -2.98 9.82
C VAL A 177 -20.94 -1.58 9.84
N ALA A 178 -21.49 -1.14 10.97
CA ALA A 178 -22.06 0.20 11.09
C ALA A 178 -21.03 1.30 10.75
N LEU A 179 -19.79 1.18 11.24
CA LEU A 179 -18.72 2.16 10.98
C LEU A 179 -18.24 2.18 9.52
N LEU A 180 -18.47 1.12 8.74
CA LEU A 180 -18.18 1.07 7.31
C LEU A 180 -19.31 1.65 6.45
N GLU A 181 -20.56 1.54 6.91
CA GLU A 181 -21.75 1.90 6.13
C GLU A 181 -22.29 3.32 6.41
N GLU A 182 -22.18 3.83 7.65
CA GLU A 182 -22.74 5.13 8.11
C GLU A 182 -21.89 6.36 7.78
#